data_AF-A0A3A6DUX9-F1
#
_entry.id   AF-A0A3A6DUX9-F1
#
_cell.length_a   1.000
_cell.length_b   1.000
_cell.length_c   1.000
_cell.angle_alpha   90.00
_cell.angle_beta   90.00
_cell.angle_gamma   90.00
#
_symmetry.space_group_name_H-M   'P 1'
#
loop_
_entity.id
_entity.type
_entity.pdbx_description
1 polymer ?
#
loop_
_entity_poly.entity_id
_entity_poly.type
_entity_poly.pdbx_seq_one_letter_code
_entity_poly.pdbx_strand_id
1 'polypeptide(L)'
;MTKSEKEKLKKEIAYRDLMTRKLIKRAKSCFLFFILFAAVAFWGFTGLHDNFLVMAEGIRDVLKWIALVLAIITGVLTVMLYISYNNSKKYVFKLIDKVQNNK
;
A
#
# COMPACT_ATOMS: atom_id res chain seq x y z
N MET A 1 22.36 23.98 18.01
CA MET A 1 22.40 22.49 17.91
C MET A 1 23.84 22.02 17.95
N THR A 2 24.16 21.06 18.81
CA THR A 2 25.51 20.46 18.88
C THR A 2 25.77 19.57 17.64
N LYS A 3 27.04 19.34 17.27
CA LYS A 3 27.41 18.46 16.14
C LYS A 3 26.82 17.04 16.30
N SER A 4 26.82 16.50 17.53
CA SER A 4 26.26 15.18 17.84
C SER A 4 24.75 15.10 17.59
N GLU A 5 24.00 16.15 17.95
CA GLU A 5 22.56 16.22 17.67
C GLU A 5 22.26 16.30 16.17
N LYS A 6 23.08 17.03 15.40
CA LYS A 6 22.95 17.10 13.93
C LYS A 6 23.15 15.72 13.29
N GLU A 7 24.11 14.93 13.78
CA GLU A 7 24.35 13.58 13.27
C GLU A 7 23.26 12.58 13.65
N LYS A 8 22.74 12.62 14.88
CA LYS A 8 21.60 11.79 15.29
C LYS A 8 20.37 12.07 14.44
N LEU A 9 20.06 13.35 14.19
CA LEU A 9 18.95 13.76 13.32
C LEU A 9 19.14 13.28 11.88
N LYS A 10 20.34 13.37 11.31
CA LYS A 10 20.63 12.85 9.97
C LYS A 10 20.41 11.33 9.88
N LYS A 11 20.85 10.57 10.89
CA LYS A 11 20.61 9.11 10.95
C LYS A 11 19.12 8.79 11.04
N GLU A 12 18.36 9.52 11.85
CA GLU A 12 16.90 9.34 11.95
C GLU A 12 16.19 9.63 10.62
N ILE A 13 16.57 10.72 9.93
CA ILE A 13 16.02 11.08 8.61
C ILE A 13 16.28 9.96 7.60
N ALA A 14 17.51 9.44 7.52
CA ALA A 14 17.86 8.36 6.60
C ALA A 14 17.06 7.07 6.87
N TYR A 15 16.91 6.70 8.16
CA TYR A 15 16.10 5.55 8.55
C TYR A 15 14.62 5.73 8.16
N ARG A 16 14.04 6.91 8.43
CA ARG A 16 12.65 7.20 8.11
C ARG A 16 12.39 7.31 6.61
N ASP A 17 13.31 7.85 5.82
CA ASP A 17 13.19 7.85 4.35
C ASP A 17 13.15 6.42 3.81
N LEU A 18 14.03 5.55 4.31
CA LEU A 18 14.05 4.13 3.95
C LEU A 18 12.71 3.45 4.28
N MET A 19 12.15 3.72 5.47
CA MET A 19 10.84 3.18 5.86
C MET A 19 9.70 3.74 4.99
N THR A 20 9.76 5.02 4.65
CA THR A 20 8.81 5.69 3.74
C THR A 20 8.81 5.04 2.35
N ARG A 21 9.99 4.73 1.82
CA ARG A 21 10.13 3.99 0.55
C ARG A 21 9.60 2.57 0.63
N LYS A 22 9.73 1.89 1.77
CA LYS A 22 9.12 0.56 2.00
C LYS A 22 7.59 0.65 2.02
N LEU A 23 7.02 1.70 2.62
CA LEU A 23 5.57 1.90 2.67
C LEU A 23 4.97 2.01 1.27
N ILE A 24 5.53 2.82 0.37
CA ILE A 24 4.99 2.95 -0.99
C ILE A 24 5.14 1.66 -1.80
N LYS A 25 6.21 0.88 -1.60
CA LYS A 25 6.35 -0.45 -2.22
C LYS A 25 5.24 -1.39 -1.76
N ARG A 26 4.97 -1.45 -0.45
CA ARG A 26 3.87 -2.25 0.12
C ARG A 26 2.50 -1.78 -0.36
N ALA A 27 2.28 -0.47 -0.45
CA ALA A 27 1.04 0.11 -0.96
C ALA A 27 0.80 -0.32 -2.42
N LYS A 28 1.82 -0.26 -3.28
CA LYS A 28 1.74 -0.73 -4.67
C LYS A 28 1.42 -2.22 -4.76
N SER A 29 2.07 -3.05 -3.95
CA SER A 29 1.75 -4.48 -3.91
C SER A 29 0.31 -4.75 -3.46
N CYS A 30 -0.16 -4.09 -2.39
CA CYS A 30 -1.56 -4.22 -1.95
C CYS A 30 -2.54 -3.76 -3.03
N PHE A 31 -2.22 -2.69 -3.75
CA PHE A 31 -3.03 -2.20 -4.85
C PHE A 31 -3.12 -3.20 -6.02
N LEU A 32 -2.01 -3.89 -6.33
CA LEU A 32 -2.03 -4.94 -7.34
C LEU A 32 -2.91 -6.13 -6.92
N PHE A 33 -2.83 -6.55 -5.65
CA PHE A 33 -3.73 -7.58 -5.12
C PHE A 33 -5.19 -7.14 -5.13
N PHE A 34 -5.46 -5.87 -4.81
CA PHE A 34 -6.80 -5.30 -4.92
C PHE A 34 -7.37 -5.41 -6.34
N ILE A 35 -6.61 -5.00 -7.35
CA ILE A 35 -7.02 -5.10 -8.75
C ILE A 35 -7.27 -6.57 -9.14
N LEU A 36 -6.38 -7.47 -8.73
CA LEU A 36 -6.50 -8.90 -9.04
C LEU A 36 -7.78 -9.49 -8.44
N PHE A 37 -8.06 -9.24 -7.16
CA PHE A 37 -9.29 -9.71 -6.53
C PHE A 37 -10.54 -9.04 -7.10
N ALA A 38 -10.47 -7.75 -7.44
CA ALA A 38 -11.58 -7.06 -8.10
C ALA A 38 -11.87 -7.65 -9.48
N ALA A 39 -10.84 -8.02 -10.26
CA ALA A 39 -11.01 -8.68 -11.55
C ALA A 39 -11.65 -10.07 -11.41
N VAL A 40 -11.23 -10.86 -10.41
CA VAL A 40 -11.83 -12.17 -10.13
C VAL A 40 -13.28 -12.03 -9.68
N ALA A 41 -13.60 -11.04 -8.83
CA ALA A 41 -14.97 -10.76 -8.43
C ALA A 41 -15.82 -10.34 -9.64
N PHE A 42 -15.32 -9.42 -10.48
CA PHE A 42 -16.01 -8.99 -11.69
C PHE A 42 -16.28 -10.16 -12.64
N TRP A 43 -15.26 -11.00 -12.89
CA TRP A 43 -15.41 -12.23 -13.65
C TRP A 43 -16.48 -13.15 -13.03
N GLY A 44 -16.45 -13.33 -11.71
CA GLY A 44 -17.39 -14.18 -10.99
C GLY A 44 -18.84 -13.70 -11.07
N PHE A 45 -19.09 -12.39 -10.95
CA PHE A 45 -20.44 -11.80 -11.00
C PHE A 45 -21.00 -11.64 -12.42
N THR A 46 -20.14 -11.42 -13.42
CA THR A 46 -20.60 -11.18 -14.81
C THR A 46 -20.98 -12.44 -15.56
N GLY A 47 -20.64 -13.63 -15.05
CA GLY A 47 -20.93 -14.87 -15.79
C GLY A 47 -20.03 -15.08 -17.01
N LEU A 48 -19.02 -14.22 -17.23
CA LEU A 48 -18.09 -14.31 -18.36
C LEU A 48 -17.47 -15.71 -18.47
N HIS A 49 -17.76 -16.41 -19.56
CA HIS A 49 -17.16 -17.71 -19.86
C HIS A 49 -15.89 -17.46 -20.66
N ASP A 50 -14.75 -17.78 -20.06
CA ASP A 50 -13.45 -17.76 -20.72
C ASP A 50 -12.77 -19.13 -20.61
N ASN A 51 -11.79 -19.37 -21.47
CA ASN A 51 -11.02 -20.61 -21.47
C ASN A 51 -9.98 -20.69 -20.34
N PHE A 52 -9.80 -19.61 -19.56
CA PHE A 52 -8.75 -19.52 -18.56
C PHE A 52 -9.23 -20.01 -17.18
N LEU A 53 -10.48 -19.73 -16.83
CA LEU A 53 -11.12 -20.08 -15.57
C LEU A 53 -12.36 -20.96 -15.81
N VAL A 54 -12.18 -22.09 -16.50
CA VAL A 54 -13.25 -23.08 -16.67
C VAL A 54 -13.50 -23.78 -15.33
N MET A 55 -14.54 -23.36 -14.61
CA MET A 55 -14.92 -23.92 -13.32
C MET A 55 -16.42 -24.23 -13.26
N ALA A 56 -16.79 -25.17 -12.39
CA ALA A 56 -18.19 -25.46 -12.09
C ALA A 56 -18.87 -24.23 -11.46
N GLU A 57 -20.17 -24.06 -11.74
CA GLU A 57 -20.95 -22.89 -11.28
C GLU A 57 -20.92 -22.71 -9.76
N GLY A 58 -20.99 -23.80 -8.98
CA GLY A 58 -20.91 -23.72 -7.53
C GLY A 58 -19.58 -23.18 -7.00
N ILE A 59 -18.46 -23.53 -7.66
CA ILE A 59 -17.13 -23.03 -7.28
C ILE A 59 -17.00 -21.54 -7.64
N ARG A 60 -17.52 -21.17 -8.81
CA ARG A 60 -17.58 -19.77 -9.26
C ARG A 60 -18.38 -18.89 -8.31
N ASP A 61 -19.52 -19.40 -7.83
CA ASP A 61 -20.39 -18.68 -6.90
C ASP A 61 -19.70 -18.40 -5.56
N VAL A 62 -18.93 -19.36 -5.03
CA VAL A 62 -18.14 -19.15 -3.81
C VAL A 62 -16.96 -18.20 -4.06
N LEU A 63 -16.23 -18.37 -5.16
CA LEU A 63 -15.04 -17.57 -5.47
C LEU A 63 -15.34 -16.09 -5.64
N LYS A 64 -16.48 -15.72 -6.26
CA LYS A 64 -16.81 -14.30 -6.47
C LYS A 64 -16.99 -13.55 -5.14
N TRP A 65 -17.57 -14.22 -4.14
CA TRP A 65 -17.77 -13.63 -2.81
C TRP A 65 -16.47 -13.53 -2.02
N ILE A 66 -15.64 -14.59 -2.06
CA ILE A 66 -14.32 -14.56 -1.41
C ILE A 66 -13.45 -13.45 -2.04
N ALA A 67 -13.42 -13.37 -3.38
CA ALA A 67 -12.69 -12.34 -4.10
C ALA A 67 -13.20 -10.94 -3.76
N LEU A 68 -14.52 -10.73 -3.62
CA LEU A 68 -15.09 -9.45 -3.22
C LEU A 68 -14.63 -9.04 -1.81
N VAL A 69 -14.68 -9.95 -0.84
CA VAL A 69 -14.23 -9.66 0.54
C VAL A 69 -12.74 -9.31 0.57
N LEU A 70 -11.91 -10.08 -0.13
CA LEU A 70 -10.47 -9.82 -0.23
C LEU A 70 -10.17 -8.50 -0.96
N ALA A 71 -10.94 -8.16 -2.00
CA ALA A 71 -10.83 -6.87 -2.67
C ALA A 71 -11.13 -5.73 -1.70
N ILE A 72 -12.21 -5.81 -0.91
CA ILE A 72 -12.53 -4.75 0.06
C ILE A 72 -11.39 -4.57 1.07
N ILE A 73 -10.88 -5.66 1.66
CA ILE A 73 -9.81 -5.61 2.65
C ILE A 73 -8.52 -5.00 2.05
N THR A 74 -8.10 -5.48 0.88
CA THR A 74 -6.88 -4.99 0.21
C THR A 74 -7.03 -3.55 -0.29
N GLY A 75 -8.23 -3.14 -0.70
CA GLY A 75 -8.55 -1.75 -1.06
C GLY A 75 -8.39 -0.81 0.15
N VAL A 76 -9.00 -1.16 1.30
CA VAL A 76 -8.88 -0.37 2.53
C VAL A 76 -7.42 -0.28 2.99
N LEU A 77 -6.69 -1.40 2.99
CA LEU A 77 -5.27 -1.42 3.34
C LEU A 77 -4.43 -0.55 2.40
N THR A 78 -4.73 -0.55 1.11
CA THR A 78 -4.03 0.29 0.13
C THR A 78 -4.21 1.77 0.47
N VAL A 79 -5.44 2.20 0.74
CA VAL A 79 -5.74 3.59 1.12
C VAL A 79 -5.00 3.97 2.40
N MET A 80 -5.06 3.13 3.44
CA MET A 80 -4.35 3.37 4.70
C MET A 80 -2.84 3.49 4.51
N LEU A 81 -2.23 2.60 3.71
CA LEU A 81 -0.79 2.66 3.41
C LEU A 81 -0.41 3.92 2.63
N TYR A 82 -1.28 4.39 1.73
CA TYR A 82 -1.05 5.61 0.97
C TYR A 82 -1.11 6.87 1.86
N ILE A 83 -2.08 6.93 2.77
CA ILE A 83 -2.18 7.99 3.78
C ILE A 83 -0.94 7.98 4.68
N SER A 84 -0.54 6.80 5.16
CA SER A 84 0.67 6.61 5.98
C SER A 84 1.93 7.08 5.25
N TYR A 85 2.08 6.76 3.96
CA TYR A 85 3.17 7.23 3.13
C TYR A 85 3.22 8.77 3.03
N ASN A 86 2.07 9.41 2.78
CA ASN A 86 2.00 10.87 2.66
C ASN A 86 2.36 11.55 3.99
N ASN A 87 1.85 11.02 5.11
CA ASN A 87 2.16 11.52 6.45
C ASN A 87 3.65 11.33 6.78
N SER A 88 4.23 10.19 6.42
CA SER A 88 5.65 9.90 6.62
C SER A 88 6.54 10.88 5.84
N LYS A 89 6.22 11.14 4.56
CA LYS A 89 6.94 12.15 3.76
C LYS A 89 6.88 13.54 4.36
N LYS A 90 5.69 13.99 4.76
CA LYS A 90 5.53 15.30 5.42
C LYS A 90 6.39 15.40 6.68
N TYR A 91 6.45 14.33 7.48
CA TYR A 91 7.27 14.30 8.68
C TYR A 91 8.77 14.32 8.38
N VAL A 92 9.24 13.55 7.38
CA VAL A 92 10.64 13.55 6.95
C VAL A 92 11.06 14.94 6.47
N PHE A 93 10.23 15.63 5.68
CA PHE A 93 10.52 17.00 5.26
C PHE A 93 10.62 17.97 6.44
N LYS A 94 9.71 17.89 7.41
CA LYS A 94 9.81 18.70 8.64
C LYS A 94 11.12 18.46 9.40
N LEU A 95 11.62 17.22 9.44
CA LEU A 95 12.91 16.93 10.07
C LEU A 95 14.08 17.53 9.28
N ILE A 96 14.03 17.49 7.94
CA ILE A 96 15.04 18.11 7.06
C ILE A 96 15.05 19.63 7.25
N ASP A 97 13.88 20.28 7.24
CA ASP A 97 13.74 21.71 7.46
C ASP A 97 14.29 22.11 8.83
N LYS A 98 14.03 21.31 9.86
CA LYS A 98 14.57 21.54 11.21
C LYS A 98 16.10 21.51 11.24
N VAL A 99 16.74 20.66 10.44
CA VAL A 99 18.20 20.59 10.32
C VAL A 99 18.77 21.77 9.52
N GLN A 100 18.06 22.24 8.49
CA GLN A 100 18.50 23.34 7.63
C GLN A 100 18.29 24.72 8.26
N ASN A 101 17.14 24.94 8.92
CA ASN A 101 16.77 26.23 9.50
C ASN A 101 17.29 26.45 10.92
N ASN A 102 17.61 25.39 11.70
CA ASN A 102 18.40 25.54 12.93
C ASN A 102 19.89 25.56 12.59
N LYS A 103 20.37 26.69 12.05
CA LYS A 103 21.80 27.01 12.09
C LYS A 103 22.30 26.97 13.53
#